data_AF-A0A0V1HZ34-F1
#
_entry.id   AF-A0A0V1HZ34-F1
#
_cell.length_a   1.000
_cell.length_b   1.000
_cell.length_c   1.000
_cell.angle_alpha   90.00
_cell.angle_beta   90.00
_cell.angle_gamma   90.00
#
_symmetry.space_group_name_H-M   'P 1'
#
loop_
_entity.id
_entity.type
_entity.pdbx_description
1 polymer ?
#
loop_
_entity_poly.entity_id
_entity_poly.type
_entity_poly.pdbx_seq_one_letter_code
_entity_poly.pdbx_strand_id
1 'polypeptide(L)'
;MEFNQPDLSILHEDSDTVEVALRFSGLKLPTLMDKLVNFFKDRPMPDRLFRNAKFSLWNLKSDQLELELTVRGDDKKETNYRYVIRRFPCEIDVHRARLKAKQSYDKTHCFLIIEFYKSRHGADWKTFMALHGNLDSG
;
A
#
# COMPACT_ATOMS: atom_id res chain seq x y z
N MET A 1 3.71 -15.50 15.62
CA MET A 1 3.85 -14.04 15.41
C MET A 1 2.53 -13.57 14.86
N GLU A 2 1.82 -12.68 15.56
CA GLU A 2 0.50 -12.21 15.12
C GLU A 2 0.67 -11.08 14.10
N PHE A 3 -0.06 -11.16 12.99
CA PHE A 3 -0.07 -10.15 11.94
C PHE A 3 -1.36 -9.36 12.00
N ASN A 4 -1.25 -8.04 11.94
CA ASN A 4 -2.38 -7.14 11.79
C ASN A 4 -2.72 -6.96 10.30
N GLN A 5 -3.99 -6.69 10.01
CA GLN A 5 -4.40 -6.24 8.67
C GLN A 5 -4.43 -4.71 8.61
N PRO A 6 -4.06 -4.09 7.47
CA PRO A 6 -4.30 -2.68 7.23
C PRO A 6 -5.79 -2.39 6.98
N ASP A 7 -6.17 -1.12 7.16
CA ASP A 7 -7.42 -0.62 6.58
C ASP A 7 -7.18 -0.30 5.10
N LEU A 8 -8.14 -0.67 4.24
CA LEU A 8 -8.08 -0.40 2.81
C LEU A 8 -9.22 0.56 2.40
N SER A 9 -8.90 1.54 1.56
CA SER A 9 -9.91 2.38 0.89
C SER A 9 -9.56 2.66 -0.58
N ILE A 10 -10.58 2.82 -1.42
CA ILE A 10 -10.42 3.36 -2.78
C ILE A 10 -10.48 4.89 -2.69
N LEU A 11 -9.40 5.57 -3.08
CA LEU A 11 -9.34 7.03 -3.07
C LEU A 11 -9.90 7.64 -4.35
N HIS A 12 -9.56 7.02 -5.47
CA HIS A 12 -9.95 7.47 -6.80
C HIS A 12 -10.10 6.27 -7.72
N GLU A 13 -11.05 6.35 -8.64
CA GLU A 13 -11.26 5.35 -9.67
C GLU A 13 -11.79 6.04 -10.93
N ASP A 14 -11.15 5.76 -12.06
CA ASP A 14 -11.63 6.13 -13.39
C ASP A 14 -11.72 4.88 -14.30
N SER A 15 -11.91 5.07 -15.61
CA SER A 15 -12.03 3.95 -16.55
C SER A 15 -10.78 3.08 -16.64
N ASP A 16 -9.60 3.64 -16.40
CA ASP A 16 -8.30 3.07 -16.75
C ASP A 16 -7.42 2.87 -15.52
N THR A 17 -7.70 3.58 -14.43
CA THR A 17 -6.89 3.64 -13.24
C THR A 17 -7.72 3.53 -11.96
N VAL A 18 -7.05 3.10 -10.90
CA VAL A 18 -7.61 3.06 -9.56
C VAL A 18 -6.50 3.34 -8.54
N GLU A 19 -6.78 4.22 -7.59
CA GLU A 19 -5.89 4.51 -6.46
C GLU A 19 -6.41 3.82 -5.20
N VAL A 20 -5.65 2.84 -4.72
CA VAL A 20 -5.92 2.09 -3.49
C VAL A 20 -5.03 2.63 -2.38
N ALA A 21 -5.63 3.00 -1.24
CA ALA A 21 -4.92 3.42 -0.05
C ALA A 21 -4.95 2.32 1.02
N LEU A 22 -3.77 1.94 1.48
CA LEU A 22 -3.54 1.05 2.61
C LEU A 22 -3.06 1.87 3.80
N ARG A 23 -3.80 1.79 4.90
CA ARG A 23 -3.46 2.44 6.17
C ARG A 23 -2.88 1.41 7.13
N PHE A 24 -1.67 1.67 7.57
CA PHE A 24 -1.02 0.92 8.65
C PHE A 24 -0.79 1.85 9.83
N SER A 25 -1.24 1.44 11.02
CA SER A 25 -1.13 2.27 12.21
C SER A 25 0.33 2.55 12.56
N GLY A 26 0.63 3.82 12.85
CA GLY A 26 1.97 4.26 13.25
C GLY A 26 2.94 4.52 12.09
N LEU A 27 2.54 4.38 10.82
CA LEU A 27 3.40 4.77 9.69
C LEU A 27 3.77 6.25 9.74
N LYS A 28 5.01 6.55 9.36
CA LYS A 28 5.55 7.92 9.31
C LYS A 28 6.28 8.20 8.02
N LEU A 29 6.00 9.37 7.46
CA LEU A 29 6.72 9.84 6.28
C LEU A 29 8.20 10.12 6.58
N PRO A 30 9.09 9.99 5.58
CA PRO A 30 10.48 10.40 5.65
C PRO A 30 10.60 11.90 5.94
N THR A 31 11.52 12.24 6.85
CA THR A 31 11.96 13.62 7.05
C THR A 31 12.81 14.09 5.85
N LEU A 32 13.13 15.38 5.77
CA LEU A 32 14.02 15.91 4.72
C LEU A 32 15.39 15.22 4.73
N MET A 33 15.95 14.96 5.92
CA MET A 33 17.20 14.23 6.06
C MET A 33 17.09 12.78 5.60
N ASP A 34 15.98 12.10 5.94
CA ASP A 34 15.74 10.73 5.46
C ASP A 34 15.65 10.67 3.94
N LYS A 35 15.02 11.66 3.30
CA LYS A 35 14.92 11.74 1.84
C LYS A 35 16.30 11.90 1.18
N LEU A 36 17.16 12.75 1.74
CA LEU A 36 18.54 12.90 1.28
C LEU A 36 19.30 11.59 1.42
N VAL A 37 19.24 10.94 2.60
CA VAL A 37 19.90 9.66 2.83
C VAL A 37 19.38 8.56 1.90
N ASN A 38 18.06 8.50 1.67
CA ASN A 38 17.45 7.52 0.78
C ASN A 38 17.82 7.73 -0.69
N PHE A 39 18.10 8.97 -1.12
CA PHE A 39 18.61 9.26 -2.45
C PHE A 39 19.98 8.60 -2.70
N PHE A 40 20.84 8.55 -1.67
CA PHE A 40 22.17 7.95 -1.79
C PHE A 40 22.22 6.45 -1.51
N LYS A 41 21.26 5.91 -0.74
CA LYS A 41 21.29 4.51 -0.25
C LYS A 41 20.56 3.49 -1.13
N ASP A 42 20.04 3.91 -2.28
CA ASP A 42 19.32 3.07 -3.26
C ASP A 42 18.37 2.03 -2.61
N ARG A 43 17.56 2.50 -1.65
CA ARG A 43 16.60 1.60 -0.98
C ARG A 43 15.48 1.23 -1.95
N PRO A 44 15.10 -0.06 -2.03
CA PRO A 44 14.02 -0.48 -2.92
C PRO A 44 12.69 0.18 -2.54
N MET A 45 11.81 0.38 -3.51
CA MET A 45 10.39 0.59 -3.22
C MET A 45 9.80 -0.71 -2.67
N PRO A 46 8.88 -0.66 -1.68
CA PRO A 46 8.31 0.53 -1.03
C PRO A 46 9.11 1.07 0.19
N ASP A 47 10.22 0.47 0.63
CA ASP A 47 10.91 0.83 1.88
C ASP A 47 11.28 2.32 2.02
N ARG A 48 11.71 2.99 0.94
CA ARG A 48 12.07 4.42 1.00
C ARG A 48 10.87 5.36 1.19
N LEU A 49 9.62 4.87 1.10
CA LEU A 49 8.40 5.67 1.29
C LEU A 49 8.15 6.07 2.74
N PHE A 50 8.70 5.35 3.71
CA PHE A 50 8.42 5.54 5.13
C PHE A 50 9.70 5.44 5.94
N ARG A 51 9.85 6.24 7.00
CA ARG A 51 11.07 6.24 7.82
C ARG A 51 11.14 5.10 8.83
N ASN A 52 9.98 4.56 9.20
CA ASN A 52 9.82 3.58 10.28
C ASN A 52 9.13 2.30 9.82
N ALA A 53 9.12 2.03 8.51
CA ALA A 53 8.63 0.78 7.96
C ALA A 53 9.78 -0.01 7.34
N LYS A 54 9.67 -1.33 7.38
CA LYS A 54 10.51 -2.26 6.63
C LYS A 54 9.60 -3.32 6.03
N PHE A 55 9.59 -3.42 4.71
CA PHE A 55 8.84 -4.44 4.00
C PHE A 55 9.70 -5.71 3.93
N SER A 56 9.22 -6.79 4.53
CA SER A 56 9.84 -8.11 4.42
C SER A 56 9.37 -8.83 3.16
N LEU A 57 8.18 -8.50 2.66
CA LEU A 57 7.61 -9.05 1.46
C LEU A 57 6.89 -7.96 0.67
N TRP A 58 7.16 -7.90 -0.63
CA TRP A 58 6.43 -7.10 -1.60
C TRP A 58 6.32 -7.89 -2.90
N ASN A 59 5.13 -8.40 -3.18
CA ASN A 59 4.86 -9.24 -4.33
C ASN A 59 3.59 -8.74 -5.03
N LEU A 60 3.78 -7.85 -6.00
CA LEU A 60 2.71 -7.36 -6.86
C LEU A 60 2.74 -8.13 -8.18
N LYS A 61 1.62 -8.79 -8.50
CA LYS A 61 1.37 -9.46 -9.78
C LYS A 61 0.19 -8.79 -10.47
N SER A 62 -0.11 -9.23 -11.70
CA SER A 62 -1.19 -8.65 -12.49
C SER A 62 -2.57 -8.87 -11.87
N ASP A 63 -2.75 -9.91 -11.06
CA ASP A 63 -4.05 -10.32 -10.51
C ASP A 63 -4.13 -10.31 -8.99
N GLN A 64 -3.03 -10.07 -8.29
CA GLN A 64 -2.94 -10.18 -6.83
C GLN A 64 -1.82 -9.31 -6.26
N LEU A 65 -1.92 -9.01 -4.97
CA LEU A 65 -0.89 -8.32 -4.19
C LEU A 65 -0.69 -9.05 -2.87
N GLU A 66 0.56 -9.38 -2.55
CA GLU A 66 0.94 -9.86 -1.23
C GLU A 66 2.04 -8.96 -0.67
N LEU A 67 1.86 -8.52 0.58
CA LEU A 67 2.86 -7.72 1.27
C LEU A 67 2.92 -8.08 2.75
N GLU A 68 4.13 -7.93 3.29
CA GLU A 68 4.40 -7.98 4.73
C GLU A 68 5.32 -6.81 5.08
N LEU A 69 5.00 -6.13 6.18
CA LEU A 69 5.85 -5.07 6.71
C LEU A 69 5.83 -5.03 8.23
N THR A 70 6.92 -4.54 8.77
CA THR A 70 7.05 -4.18 10.19
C THR A 70 7.07 -2.67 10.32
N VAL A 71 6.20 -2.13 11.16
CA VAL A 71 6.16 -0.71 11.54
C VAL A 71 6.73 -0.55 12.94
N ARG A 72 7.75 0.30 13.09
CA ARG A 72 8.36 0.61 14.38
C ARG A 72 7.75 1.89 14.98
N GLY A 73 7.08 1.76 16.12
CA GLY A 73 6.51 2.86 16.89
C GLY A 73 7.57 3.70 17.62
N ASP A 74 7.14 4.84 18.19
CA ASP A 74 8.01 5.72 18.98
C ASP A 74 8.45 5.08 20.29
N ASP A 75 7.60 4.21 20.85
CA ASP A 75 7.88 3.40 22.04
C ASP A 75 8.82 2.21 21.73
N LYS A 76 9.41 2.18 20.53
CA LYS A 76 10.24 1.10 19.98
C LYS A 76 9.51 -0.25 19.83
N LYS A 77 8.19 -0.29 20.01
CA LYS A 77 7.42 -1.50 19.71
C LYS A 77 7.32 -1.69 18.21
N GLU A 78 7.32 -2.94 17.79
CA GLU A 78 7.20 -3.33 16.40
C GLU A 78 5.83 -3.97 16.18
N THR A 79 5.10 -3.44 15.22
CA THR A 79 3.81 -3.98 14.79
C THR A 79 4.00 -4.61 13.42
N ASN A 80 3.68 -5.89 13.31
CA ASN A 80 3.79 -6.62 12.06
C ASN A 80 2.44 -6.63 11.35
N TYR A 81 2.49 -6.42 10.04
CA TYR A 81 1.35 -6.43 9.16
C TYR A 81 1.57 -7.42 8.04
N ARG A 82 0.51 -8.13 7.68
CA ARG A 82 0.44 -8.96 6.49
C ARG A 82 -0.86 -8.66 5.80
N TYR A 83 -0.80 -8.46 4.48
CA TYR A 83 -1.98 -8.21 3.69
C TYR A 83 -1.89 -8.95 2.36
N VAL A 84 -2.97 -9.63 2.00
CA VAL A 84 -3.10 -10.38 0.76
C VAL A 84 -4.36 -9.91 0.06
N ILE A 85 -4.21 -9.54 -1.21
CA ILE A 85 -5.28 -9.38 -2.17
C ILE A 85 -5.15 -10.58 -3.09
N ARG A 86 -6.04 -11.57 -2.94
CA ARG A 86 -5.94 -12.83 -3.71
C ARG A 86 -6.35 -12.68 -5.16
N ARG A 87 -7.28 -11.75 -5.42
CA ARG A 87 -7.82 -11.53 -6.76
C ARG A 87 -8.27 -10.09 -6.95
N PHE A 88 -7.73 -9.43 -7.97
CA PHE A 88 -8.22 -8.14 -8.44
C PHE A 88 -9.49 -8.30 -9.30
N PRO A 89 -10.35 -7.26 -9.36
CA PRO A 89 -11.52 -7.22 -10.24
C PRO A 89 -11.17 -7.39 -11.72
N CYS A 90 -9.99 -6.95 -12.12
CA CYS A 90 -9.38 -7.18 -13.43
C CYS A 90 -7.86 -7.24 -13.28
N GLU A 91 -7.17 -7.73 -14.31
CA GLU A 91 -5.71 -7.64 -14.32
C GLU A 91 -5.24 -6.18 -14.35
N ILE A 92 -4.03 -5.95 -13.83
CA ILE A 92 -3.36 -4.65 -13.82
C ILE A 92 -2.00 -4.74 -14.51
N ASP A 93 -1.57 -3.61 -15.09
CA ASP A 93 -0.21 -3.46 -15.60
C ASP A 93 0.74 -3.18 -14.42
N VAL A 94 1.47 -4.21 -14.00
CA VAL A 94 2.41 -4.17 -12.87
C VAL A 94 3.55 -3.18 -13.11
N HIS A 95 4.01 -3.05 -14.36
CA HIS A 95 5.13 -2.18 -14.70
C HIS A 95 4.74 -0.70 -14.66
N ARG A 96 3.46 -0.40 -14.88
CA ARG A 96 2.93 0.95 -14.79
C ARG A 96 2.43 1.31 -13.40
N ALA A 97 2.32 0.34 -12.48
CA ALA A 97 1.86 0.60 -11.12
C ALA A 97 2.78 1.61 -10.41
N ARG A 98 2.18 2.58 -9.70
CA ARG A 98 2.92 3.62 -8.98
C ARG A 98 2.64 3.57 -7.50
N LEU A 99 3.70 3.79 -6.72
CA LEU A 99 3.62 3.80 -5.26
C LEU A 99 3.86 5.22 -4.75
N LYS A 100 2.98 5.69 -3.88
CA LYS A 100 3.05 7.01 -3.25
C LYS A 100 2.83 6.85 -1.75
N ALA A 101 3.45 7.71 -0.96
CA ALA A 101 3.13 7.84 0.45
C ALA A 101 2.40 9.16 0.67
N LYS A 102 1.29 9.13 1.39
CA LYS A 102 0.51 10.33 1.70
C LYS A 102 0.17 10.37 3.17
N GLN A 103 0.20 11.55 3.75
CA GLN A 103 -0.27 11.78 5.11
C GLN A 103 -1.68 12.38 5.04
N SER A 104 -2.54 12.03 6.00
CA SER A 104 -3.84 12.66 6.17
C SER A 104 -3.71 14.17 6.40
N TYR A 105 -4.78 14.92 6.11
CA TYR A 105 -4.80 16.38 6.25
C TYR A 105 -4.53 16.82 7.70
N ASP A 106 -5.12 16.11 8.66
CA ASP A 106 -4.94 16.30 10.11
C ASP A 106 -3.62 15.72 10.66
N LYS A 107 -2.79 15.13 9.77
CA LYS A 107 -1.46 14.56 10.07
C LYS A 107 -1.43 13.36 11.02
N THR A 108 -2.59 12.77 11.32
CA THR A 108 -2.71 11.64 12.24
C THR A 108 -2.37 10.30 11.61
N HIS A 109 -2.52 10.16 10.29
CA HIS A 109 -2.40 8.89 9.58
C HIS A 109 -1.51 9.01 8.34
N CYS A 110 -0.75 7.95 8.05
CA CYS A 110 -0.01 7.81 6.80
C CYS A 110 -0.53 6.61 6.02
N PHE A 111 -0.56 6.75 4.71
CA PHE A 111 -1.11 5.78 3.77
C PHE A 111 -0.03 5.40 2.74
N LEU A 112 0.04 4.12 2.43
CA LEU A 112 0.63 3.64 1.19
C LEU A 112 -0.46 3.69 0.13
N ILE A 113 -0.26 4.52 -0.89
CA ILE A 113 -1.15 4.61 -2.05
C ILE A 113 -0.52 3.82 -3.19
N ILE A 114 -1.31 2.94 -3.79
CA ILE A 114 -0.96 2.18 -4.98
C ILE A 114 -1.90 2.62 -6.10
N GLU A 115 -1.35 3.21 -7.14
CA GLU A 115 -2.06 3.55 -8.37
C GLU A 115 -1.88 2.37 -9.35
N PHE A 116 -2.97 1.68 -9.66
CA PHE A 116 -3.01 0.59 -10.62
C PHE A 116 -3.57 1.06 -11.96
N TYR A 117 -3.03 0.53 -13.05
CA TYR A 117 -3.57 0.68 -14.40
C TYR A 117 -4.31 -0.60 -14.79
N LYS A 118 -5.60 -0.49 -15.05
CA LYS A 118 -6.51 -1.60 -15.40
C LYS A 118 -6.20 -2.10 -16.80
N SER A 119 -6.15 -3.42 -16.98
CA SER A 119 -6.08 -4.02 -18.32
C SER A 119 -7.43 -3.94 -19.06
N ARG A 120 -8.53 -3.92 -18.31
CA ARG A 120 -9.90 -3.80 -18.82
C ARG A 120 -10.51 -2.46 -18.43
N HIS A 121 -10.80 -1.66 -19.44
CA HIS A 121 -11.51 -0.38 -19.28
C HIS A 121 -12.87 -0.57 -18.60
N GLY A 122 -13.16 0.26 -17.59
CA GLY A 122 -14.44 0.31 -16.90
C GLY A 122 -14.70 -0.82 -15.91
N ALA A 123 -13.69 -1.61 -15.53
CA ALA A 123 -13.82 -2.54 -14.41
C ALA A 123 -14.05 -1.75 -13.11
N ASP A 124 -15.10 -2.09 -12.36
CA ASP A 124 -15.53 -1.37 -11.14
C ASP A 124 -14.93 -2.03 -9.88
N TRP A 125 -13.85 -1.44 -9.38
CA TRP A 125 -13.15 -1.89 -8.20
C TRP A 125 -13.89 -1.49 -6.92
N LYS A 126 -14.46 -0.30 -6.87
CA LYS A 126 -15.17 0.18 -5.68
C LYS A 126 -16.35 -0.73 -5.35
N THR A 127 -17.15 -1.12 -6.33
CA THR A 127 -18.29 -2.02 -6.13
C THR A 127 -17.81 -3.44 -5.82
N PHE A 128 -16.78 -3.93 -6.50
CA PHE A 128 -16.20 -5.25 -6.19
C PHE A 128 -15.73 -5.33 -4.74
N MET A 129 -15.03 -4.31 -4.26
CA MET A 129 -14.57 -4.23 -2.87
C MET A 129 -15.73 -4.07 -1.87
N ALA A 130 -16.78 -3.34 -2.21
CA ALA A 130 -17.95 -3.24 -1.34
C ALA A 130 -18.68 -4.60 -1.21
N LEU A 131 -18.72 -5.39 -2.28
CA LEU A 131 -19.41 -6.69 -2.32
C LEU A 131 -18.59 -7.83 -1.69
N HIS A 132 -17.28 -7.80 -1.85
CA HIS A 132 -16.36 -8.83 -1.36
C HIS A 132 -15.57 -8.38 -0.12
N GLY A 133 -15.86 -7.19 0.44
CA GLY A 133 -15.15 -6.65 1.59
C GLY A 133 -13.67 -6.35 1.33
N ASN A 134 -12.83 -6.59 2.33
CA ASN A 134 -11.38 -6.60 2.11
C ASN A 134 -11.06 -7.73 1.12
N LEU A 135 -10.13 -7.50 0.20
CA LEU A 135 -9.76 -8.34 -0.96
C LEU A 135 -9.22 -9.76 -0.65
N ASP A 136 -9.55 -10.28 0.53
CA ASP A 136 -9.10 -11.52 1.17
C ASP A 136 -10.27 -12.47 1.50
N SER A 137 -11.54 -12.14 1.14
CA SER A 137 -12.71 -12.96 1.51
C SER A 137 -13.01 -14.15 0.58
N GLY A 138 -11.99 -14.71 -0.08
CA GLY A 138 -12.11 -15.88 -0.97
C GLY A 138 -11.08 -16.95 -0.67
#